data_AF-A0A522DIY9-F1
#
_entry.id   AF-A0A522DIY9-F1
#
_cell.length_a   1.000
_cell.length_b   1.000
_cell.length_c   1.000
_cell.angle_alpha   90.00
_cell.angle_beta   90.00
_cell.angle_gamma   90.00
#
_symmetry.space_group_name_H-M   'P 1'
#
loop_
_entity.id
_entity.type
_entity.pdbx_description
1 polymer ?
#
loop_
_entity_poly.entity_id
_entity_poly.type
_entity_poly.pdbx_seq_one_letter_code
_entity_poly.pdbx_strand_id
1 'polypeptide(L)'
;MTTTTPVAPGVPSAAPVVLDKASVKNWKPPIAFAIFSVLGFILLIVAARTGLTTYQLSTRSDLIQLPNLVLDVTVVSYVVVVS
;
A
#
# COMPACT_ATOMS: atom_id res chain seq x y z
N MET A 1 61.51 6.33 -42.52
CA MET A 1 61.77 6.95 -41.20
C MET A 1 60.49 6.86 -40.40
N THR A 2 60.44 6.04 -39.36
CA THR A 2 59.23 5.77 -38.56
C THR A 2 59.29 6.58 -37.26
N THR A 3 58.50 7.64 -37.18
CA THR A 3 58.41 8.49 -36.00
C THR A 3 57.40 7.89 -35.02
N THR A 4 57.87 7.31 -33.92
CA THR A 4 57.03 6.85 -32.80
C THR A 4 56.80 8.01 -31.83
N THR A 5 55.58 8.56 -31.82
CA THR A 5 55.15 9.58 -30.85
C THR A 5 54.88 8.93 -29.49
N PRO A 6 55.42 9.44 -28.37
CA PRO A 6 55.13 8.90 -27.05
C PRO A 6 53.71 9.27 -26.61
N VAL A 7 52.91 8.27 -26.19
CA VAL A 7 51.61 8.48 -25.55
C VAL A 7 51.85 8.85 -24.08
N ALA A 8 51.47 10.07 -23.70
CA ALA A 8 51.49 10.51 -22.31
C ALA A 8 50.48 9.70 -21.46
N PRO A 9 50.76 9.40 -20.18
CA PRO A 9 49.81 8.77 -19.28
C PRO A 9 48.52 9.58 -19.21
N GLY A 10 47.38 8.97 -19.54
CA GLY A 10 46.08 9.60 -19.50
C GLY A 10 45.76 10.06 -18.07
N VAL A 11 45.68 11.38 -17.89
CA VAL A 11 45.19 12.00 -16.65
C VAL A 11 43.76 11.49 -16.38
N PRO A 12 43.44 10.98 -15.18
CA PRO A 12 42.08 10.57 -14.86
C PRO A 12 41.15 11.77 -15.02
N SER A 13 40.10 11.59 -15.82
CA SER A 13 39.09 12.63 -16.08
C SER A 13 38.48 13.11 -14.76
N ALA A 14 38.66 14.39 -14.44
CA ALA A 14 38.08 15.06 -13.27
C ALA A 14 36.58 15.36 -13.43
N ALA A 15 35.84 14.48 -14.11
CA ALA A 15 34.40 14.62 -14.26
C ALA A 15 33.72 14.43 -12.89
N PRO A 16 32.79 15.32 -12.48
CA PRO A 16 32.07 15.16 -11.22
C PRO A 16 31.33 13.82 -11.20
N VAL A 17 31.49 13.03 -10.15
CA VAL A 17 30.65 11.85 -9.87
C VAL A 17 29.26 12.38 -9.50
N VAL A 18 28.40 12.55 -10.51
CA VAL A 18 27.00 12.91 -10.32
C VAL A 18 26.22 11.65 -9.96
N LEU A 19 25.54 11.66 -8.82
CA LEU A 19 24.60 10.61 -8.45
C LEU A 19 23.56 10.45 -9.56
N ASP A 20 23.44 9.23 -10.08
CA ASP A 20 22.45 8.89 -11.09
C ASP A 20 21.06 9.11 -10.50
N LYS A 21 20.37 10.16 -10.97
CA LYS A 21 19.05 10.52 -10.48
C LYS A 21 18.09 9.48 -11.01
N ALA A 22 17.59 8.62 -10.13
CA ALA A 22 16.50 7.69 -10.45
C ALA A 22 15.27 8.48 -10.90
N SER A 23 15.16 8.67 -12.21
CA SER A 23 14.04 9.35 -12.83
C SER A 23 12.92 8.32 -12.98
N VAL A 24 11.81 8.54 -12.27
CA VAL A 24 10.63 7.68 -12.36
C VAL A 24 10.10 7.76 -13.79
N LYS A 25 10.46 6.77 -14.61
CA LYS A 25 10.19 6.76 -16.06
C LYS A 25 8.70 6.73 -16.38
N ASN A 26 7.87 6.14 -15.50
CA ASN A 26 6.42 6.03 -15.67
C ASN A 26 5.69 6.26 -14.35
N TRP A 27 4.86 7.31 -14.31
CA TRP A 27 3.96 7.62 -13.18
C TRP A 27 2.59 6.94 -13.29
N LYS A 28 2.33 6.23 -14.40
CA LYS A 28 1.08 5.53 -14.63
C LYS A 28 0.79 4.47 -13.55
N PRO A 29 1.76 3.65 -13.09
CA PRO A 29 1.49 2.69 -12.03
C PRO A 29 1.11 3.35 -10.69
N PRO A 30 1.83 4.38 -10.18
CA PRO A 30 1.39 5.13 -9.00
C PRO A 30 -0.01 5.74 -9.14
N ILE A 31 -0.34 6.30 -10.30
CA ILE A 31 -1.66 6.92 -10.55
C ILE A 31 -2.77 5.86 -10.54
N ALA A 32 -2.57 4.73 -11.20
CA ALA A 32 -3.55 3.65 -11.20
C ALA A 32 -3.78 3.12 -9.77
N PHE A 33 -2.70 2.91 -9.01
CA PHE A 33 -2.79 2.52 -7.60
C PHE A 33 -3.57 3.55 -6.77
N ALA A 34 -3.30 4.85 -6.94
CA ALA A 34 -4.02 5.90 -6.24
C ALA A 34 -5.53 5.87 -6.54
N ILE A 35 -5.92 5.67 -7.81
CA ILE A 35 -7.32 5.56 -8.22
C ILE A 35 -7.99 4.37 -7.53
N PHE A 36 -7.40 3.18 -7.59
CA PHE A 36 -7.96 1.99 -6.94
C PHE A 36 -8.00 2.13 -5.42
N SER A 37 -7.00 2.77 -4.82
CA SER A 37 -6.96 3.05 -3.39
C SER A 37 -8.09 3.99 -2.98
N VAL A 38 -8.34 5.07 -3.74
CA VAL A 38 -9.42 6.01 -3.46
C VAL A 38 -10.79 5.36 -3.66
N LEU A 39 -10.98 4.60 -4.74
CA LEU A 39 -12.22 3.85 -4.99
C LEU A 39 -12.49 2.85 -3.87
N GLY A 40 -11.48 2.08 -3.47
CA GLY A 40 -11.58 1.13 -2.35
C GLY A 40 -11.92 1.83 -1.04
N PHE A 41 -11.30 2.96 -0.75
CA PHE A 41 -11.60 3.77 0.42
C PHE A 41 -13.07 4.25 0.42
N ILE A 42 -13.55 4.77 -0.71
CA ILE A 42 -14.95 5.22 -0.83
C ILE A 42 -15.91 4.04 -0.64
N LEU A 43 -15.68 2.92 -1.31
CA LEU A 43 -16.56 1.76 -1.25
C LEU A 43 -16.60 1.11 0.13
N LEU A 44 -15.46 1.03 0.82
CA LEU A 44 -15.35 0.28 2.07
C LEU A 44 -15.57 1.13 3.31
N ILE A 45 -15.21 2.42 3.29
CA ILE A 45 -15.26 3.30 4.46
C ILE A 45 -16.41 4.29 4.36
N VAL A 46 -16.54 4.99 3.23
CA VAL A 46 -17.59 6.01 3.06
C VAL A 46 -18.96 5.36 2.82
N ALA A 47 -19.01 4.35 1.95
CA ALA A 47 -20.20 3.55 1.69
C ALA A 47 -20.32 2.33 2.62
N ALA A 48 -19.65 2.37 3.78
CA ALA A 48 -19.75 1.32 4.79
C ALA A 48 -21.22 1.13 5.19
N ARG A 49 -21.65 -0.13 5.29
CA ARG A 49 -23.00 -0.46 5.75
C ARG A 49 -23.17 0.02 7.18
N THR A 50 -24.18 0.85 7.41
CA THR A 50 -24.60 1.28 8.74
C THR A 50 -25.75 0.42 9.26
N GLY A 51 -25.94 0.42 10.59
CA GLY A 51 -27.06 -0.24 11.25
C GLY A 51 -26.63 -1.32 12.24
N LEU A 52 -27.62 -2.07 12.72
CA LEU A 52 -27.42 -3.09 13.74
C LEU A 52 -27.20 -4.46 13.10
N THR A 53 -26.25 -5.20 13.63
CA THR A 53 -26.00 -6.60 13.30
C THR A 53 -26.14 -7.47 14.55
N THR A 54 -26.72 -8.64 14.39
CA THR A 54 -26.96 -9.58 15.48
C THR A 54 -25.94 -10.70 15.40
N TYR A 55 -25.03 -10.77 16.38
CA TYR A 55 -24.06 -11.85 16.51
C TYR A 55 -24.64 -12.98 17.36
N GLN A 56 -24.57 -14.18 16.80
CA GLN A 56 -24.91 -15.42 17.49
C GLN A 56 -23.69 -15.91 18.26
N LEU A 57 -23.76 -15.85 19.58
CA LEU A 57 -22.67 -16.29 20.47
C LEU A 57 -22.79 -17.76 20.87
N SER A 58 -23.95 -18.36 20.66
CA SER A 58 -24.21 -19.74 20.98
C SER A 58 -25.03 -20.41 19.88
N THR A 59 -24.74 -21.69 19.67
CA THR A 59 -25.44 -22.57 18.75
C THR A 59 -26.36 -23.53 19.51
N ARG A 60 -27.36 -24.12 18.82
CA ARG A 60 -28.36 -25.02 19.46
C ARG A 60 -27.77 -26.24 20.16
N SER A 61 -26.53 -26.61 19.84
CA SER A 61 -25.80 -27.73 20.44
C SER A 61 -24.98 -27.35 21.67
N ASP A 62 -24.88 -26.06 22.01
CA ASP A 62 -24.10 -25.66 23.19
C ASP A 62 -24.82 -26.04 24.49
N LEU A 63 -24.03 -26.47 25.47
CA LEU A 63 -24.51 -26.82 26.81
C LEU A 63 -25.09 -25.61 27.56
N ILE A 64 -24.62 -24.40 27.23
CA ILE A 64 -25.08 -23.13 27.80
C ILE A 64 -25.43 -22.18 26.65
N GLN A 65 -26.68 -21.72 26.63
CA GLN A 65 -27.13 -20.74 25.64
C GLN A 65 -26.75 -19.33 26.07
N LEU A 66 -25.95 -18.68 25.23
CA LEU A 66 -25.60 -17.28 25.37
C LEU A 66 -26.56 -16.41 24.53
N PRO A 67 -27.00 -15.26 25.05
CA PRO A 67 -27.90 -14.38 24.33
C PRO A 67 -27.22 -13.76 23.10
N ASN A 68 -28.02 -13.47 22.08
CA ASN A 68 -27.56 -12.79 20.89
C ASN A 68 -27.11 -11.36 21.22
N LEU A 69 -25.99 -10.96 20.65
CA LEU A 69 -25.45 -9.63 20.87
C LEU A 69 -25.77 -8.73 19.68
N VAL A 70 -26.53 -7.67 19.92
CA VAL A 70 -26.86 -6.67 18.91
C VAL A 70 -25.81 -5.56 18.98
N LEU A 71 -25.03 -5.41 17.92
CA LEU A 71 -23.94 -4.43 17.85
C LEU A 71 -24.11 -3.53 16.63
N ASP A 72 -23.58 -2.32 16.74
CA ASP A 72 -23.48 -1.40 15.62
C ASP A 72 -22.37 -1.87 14.66
N VAL A 73 -22.73 -2.01 13.38
CA VAL A 73 -21.82 -2.45 12.31
C VAL A 73 -20.64 -1.49 12.17
N THR A 74 -20.84 -0.18 12.37
CA THR A 74 -19.77 0.83 12.26
C THR A 74 -18.74 0.65 13.38
N VAL A 75 -19.17 0.36 14.60
CA VAL A 75 -18.25 0.11 15.73
C VAL A 75 -17.44 -1.17 15.50
N VAL A 76 -18.11 -2.26 15.11
CA VAL A 76 -17.43 -3.55 14.88
C VAL A 76 -16.47 -3.48 13.71
N SER A 77 -16.86 -2.85 12.60
CA SER A 77 -15.99 -2.71 11.41
C SER A 77 -14.77 -1.84 11.70
N TYR A 78 -14.92 -0.75 12.47
CA TYR A 78 -13.77 0.06 12.89
C TYR A 78 -12.77 -0.73 13.73
N VAL A 79 -13.26 -1.51 14.70
CA VAL A 79 -12.38 -2.36 15.54
C VAL A 79 -11.58 -3.32 14.67
N VAL A 80 -12.22 -4.05 13.75
CA VAL A 80 -11.57 -5.05 12.88
C VAL A 80 -10.53 -4.43 11.94
N VAL A 81 -10.79 -3.23 11.42
CA VAL A 81 -9.88 -2.56 10.47
C VAL A 81 -8.63 -2.01 11.17
N VAL A 82 -8.76 -1.59 12.44
CA VAL A 82 -7.67 -0.94 13.20
C VAL A 82 -6.82 -1.96 13.98
N SER A 83 -7.40 -3.07 14.43
CA SER A 83 -6.71 -4.16 15.17
C SER A 83 -5.86 -5.04 14.26
#